data_AF-A0A669B6W0-F1
#
_entry.id   AF-A0A669B6W0-F1
#
_cell.length_a   1.000
_cell.length_b   1.000
_cell.length_c   1.000
_cell.angle_alpha   90.00
_cell.angle_beta   90.00
_cell.angle_gamma   90.00
#
_symmetry.space_group_name_H-M   'P 1'
#
loop_
_entity.id
_entity.type
_entity.pdbx_description
1 polymer ?
#
loop_
_entity_poly.entity_id
_entity_poly.type
_entity_poly.pdbx_seq_one_letter_code
_entity_poly.pdbx_strand_id
1 'polypeptide(L)'
;MFAKLKKKIAEEAATAPRSGVRIPRTISKESITSVGADSGDDFASDGSSSRDDLPAQLLRRNDQIRRLEAKLSDYAEQLRIMQKTKEKLEIALERHQDSSIKKLQEQNDSHQASRAKMAEGMALALEKKDQEWMEKMANSEKEKAALSARLEEMMEQSLALFQKRDDLDELEGFQQQELAKVKHMLLRKEELLSQRERELQQKEADIQSEKPTESRAEKPERVCPDPAPAPASTPSPPTSNTTVTNTSDLNDSREINFEYLKHVVLKFMSSREAEAYQLIRAVSVLLNFSREEEDMLKQTLEYKMSWFGSKPSPKGIVRPSISGSAHWS
;
A
#
# COMPACT_ATOMS: atom_id res chain seq x y z
N MET A 1 -7.61 -22.50 11.98
CA MET A 1 -8.07 -22.04 10.65
C MET A 1 -8.52 -23.18 9.74
N PHE A 2 -7.88 -24.36 9.77
CA PHE A 2 -8.27 -25.53 8.97
C PHE A 2 -9.67 -26.12 9.25
N ALA A 3 -10.16 -26.07 10.50
CA ALA A 3 -11.47 -26.61 10.85
C ALA A 3 -12.64 -25.83 10.21
N LYS A 4 -12.49 -24.50 10.04
CA LYS A 4 -13.50 -23.67 9.38
C LYS A 4 -13.57 -23.93 7.87
N LEU A 5 -12.45 -24.29 7.24
CA LEU A 5 -12.40 -24.64 5.82
C LEU A 5 -13.06 -26.00 5.54
N LYS A 6 -12.81 -27.01 6.39
CA LYS A 6 -13.48 -28.32 6.30
C LYS A 6 -14.99 -28.21 6.49
N LYS A 7 -15.46 -27.36 7.42
CA LYS A 7 -16.90 -27.11 7.62
C LYS A 7 -17.53 -26.43 6.41
N LYS A 8 -16.84 -25.47 5.78
CA LYS A 8 -17.33 -24.73 4.61
C LYS A 8 -17.42 -25.60 3.35
N ILE A 9 -16.49 -26.52 3.14
CA ILE A 9 -16.52 -27.48 2.02
C ILE A 9 -17.64 -28.52 2.21
N ALA A 10 -17.88 -28.99 3.43
CA ALA A 10 -18.97 -29.94 3.73
C ALA A 10 -20.36 -29.30 3.60
N GLU A 11 -20.50 -28.02 3.94
CA GLU A 11 -21.73 -27.25 3.82
C GLU A 11 -22.05 -26.86 2.37
N GLU A 12 -21.02 -26.55 1.57
CA GLU A 12 -21.17 -26.22 0.14
C GLU A 12 -21.48 -27.46 -0.73
N ALA A 13 -20.96 -28.64 -0.35
CA ALA A 13 -21.31 -29.91 -0.99
C ALA A 13 -22.76 -30.35 -0.71
N ALA A 14 -23.40 -29.85 0.36
CA ALA A 14 -24.78 -30.19 0.72
C ALA A 14 -25.83 -29.33 -0.01
N THR A 15 -25.43 -28.21 -0.61
CA THR A 15 -26.34 -27.25 -1.28
C THR A 15 -26.36 -27.34 -2.81
N ALA A 16 -25.77 -28.39 -3.40
CA ALA A 16 -25.91 -28.62 -4.84
C ALA A 16 -27.40 -28.89 -5.19
N PRO A 17 -28.00 -28.16 -6.14
CA PRO A 17 -29.36 -28.44 -6.56
C PRO A 17 -29.37 -29.81 -7.21
N ARG A 18 -30.11 -30.75 -6.61
CA ARG A 18 -30.45 -32.02 -7.24
C ARG A 18 -31.22 -31.70 -8.53
N SER A 19 -30.51 -31.66 -9.65
CA SER A 19 -31.06 -31.71 -11.00
C SER A 19 -31.72 -33.08 -11.20
N GLY A 20 -32.91 -33.24 -10.63
CA GLY A 20 -33.80 -34.35 -10.89
C GLY A 20 -34.39 -34.19 -12.28
N VAL A 21 -33.70 -34.71 -13.30
CA VAL A 21 -34.29 -34.92 -14.62
C VAL A 21 -35.29 -36.07 -14.50
N ARG A 22 -36.55 -35.74 -14.16
CA ARG A 22 -37.69 -36.62 -14.38
C ARG A 22 -37.90 -36.73 -15.88
N ILE A 23 -37.44 -37.84 -16.45
CA ILE A 23 -37.83 -38.30 -17.78
C ILE A 23 -39.36 -38.49 -17.76
N PRO A 24 -40.14 -37.85 -18.65
CA PRO A 24 -41.54 -38.18 -18.81
C PRO A 24 -41.64 -39.56 -19.45
N ARG A 25 -42.16 -40.55 -18.70
CA ARG A 25 -42.64 -41.80 -19.29
C ARG A 25 -43.89 -41.46 -20.10
N THR A 26 -43.79 -41.51 -21.42
CA THR A 26 -44.95 -41.50 -22.30
C THR A 26 -45.69 -42.83 -22.13
N ILE A 27 -46.88 -42.75 -21.54
CA ILE A 27 -47.88 -43.82 -21.57
C ILE A 27 -48.71 -43.65 -22.86
N SER A 28 -48.33 -44.34 -23.93
CA SER A 28 -49.27 -44.54 -25.05
C SER A 28 -50.29 -45.59 -24.61
N LYS A 29 -51.46 -45.10 -24.24
CA LYS A 29 -52.65 -45.87 -23.87
C LYS A 29 -53.72 -45.49 -24.88
N GLU A 30 -53.71 -46.11 -26.06
CA GLU A 30 -54.87 -46.11 -26.95
C GLU A 30 -55.44 -47.52 -27.06
N SER A 31 -56.50 -47.72 -26.27
CA SER A 31 -57.57 -48.67 -26.54
C SER A 31 -58.39 -48.18 -27.73
N ILE A 32 -58.65 -49.06 -28.71
CA ILE A 32 -59.78 -48.94 -29.62
C ILE A 32 -60.32 -50.34 -29.96
N THR A 33 -61.46 -50.63 -29.33
CA THR A 33 -62.67 -51.20 -29.93
C THR A 33 -62.56 -52.46 -30.81
N SER A 34 -62.94 -53.57 -30.19
CA SER A 34 -63.99 -54.49 -30.66
C SER A 34 -64.59 -54.17 -32.04
N VAL A 35 -64.31 -55.03 -33.01
CA VAL A 35 -65.11 -55.20 -34.22
C VAL A 35 -65.68 -56.61 -34.18
N GLY A 36 -67.01 -56.66 -34.17
CA GLY A 36 -67.81 -57.85 -33.98
C GLY A 36 -67.64 -58.89 -35.07
N ALA A 37 -67.86 -60.13 -34.66
CA ALA A 37 -68.22 -61.24 -35.51
C ALA A 37 -69.60 -60.96 -36.13
N ASP A 38 -69.71 -61.11 -37.45
CA ASP A 38 -70.99 -61.18 -38.16
C ASP A 38 -70.84 -61.88 -39.52
N SER A 39 -71.91 -62.61 -39.89
CA SER A 39 -72.19 -63.34 -41.15
C SER A 39 -71.37 -64.62 -41.39
N GLY A 40 -71.96 -65.81 -41.30
CA GLY A 40 -73.16 -66.26 -42.05
C GLY A 40 -72.63 -67.19 -43.15
N ASP A 41 -72.53 -68.49 -42.87
CA ASP A 41 -73.51 -69.54 -43.19
C ASP A 41 -73.85 -69.67 -44.69
N ASP A 42 -74.00 -70.92 -45.10
CA ASP A 42 -74.42 -71.44 -46.41
C ASP A 42 -73.40 -71.44 -47.57
N PHE A 43 -72.73 -72.58 -47.73
CA PHE A 43 -72.54 -73.18 -49.06
C PHE A 43 -73.20 -74.55 -49.11
N ALA A 44 -74.38 -74.58 -49.72
CA ALA A 44 -74.99 -75.80 -50.21
C ALA A 44 -74.02 -76.49 -51.20
N SER A 45 -73.55 -77.68 -50.82
CA SER A 45 -73.06 -78.66 -51.78
C SER A 45 -74.26 -79.11 -52.61
N ASP A 46 -74.46 -78.50 -53.77
CA ASP A 46 -75.33 -79.07 -54.79
C ASP A 46 -74.49 -79.48 -55.99
N GLY A 47 -74.45 -80.79 -56.19
CA GLY A 47 -73.74 -81.44 -57.27
C GLY A 47 -74.57 -81.36 -58.54
N SER A 48 -74.04 -80.65 -59.53
CA SER A 48 -74.23 -80.93 -60.97
C SER A 48 -73.32 -80.01 -61.78
N SER A 49 -72.02 -80.30 -61.82
CA SER A 49 -71.13 -79.65 -62.80
C SER A 49 -71.30 -80.35 -64.14
N SER A 50 -72.11 -79.76 -65.01
CA SER A 50 -71.99 -80.00 -66.44
C SER A 50 -70.56 -79.63 -66.87
N ARG A 51 -70.01 -80.36 -67.85
CA ARG A 51 -68.66 -80.16 -68.40
C ARG A 51 -68.44 -78.72 -68.92
N ASP A 52 -69.52 -77.98 -69.18
CA ASP A 52 -69.54 -76.60 -69.66
C ASP A 52 -69.48 -75.50 -68.56
N ASP A 53 -69.58 -75.84 -67.26
CA ASP A 53 -69.50 -74.86 -66.14
C ASP A 53 -68.07 -74.68 -65.57
N LEU A 54 -67.21 -75.68 -65.76
CA LEU A 54 -65.78 -75.63 -65.40
C LEU A 54 -65.04 -74.42 -66.02
N PRO A 55 -65.24 -74.08 -67.32
CA PRO A 55 -64.66 -72.90 -67.93
C PRO A 55 -65.06 -71.59 -67.24
N ALA A 56 -66.34 -71.44 -66.87
CA ALA A 56 -66.85 -70.23 -66.21
C ALA A 56 -66.32 -70.08 -64.77
N GLN A 57 -66.14 -71.20 -64.06
CA GLN A 57 -65.52 -71.20 -62.73
C GLN A 57 -64.03 -70.86 -62.80
N LEU A 58 -63.32 -71.36 -63.82
CA LEU A 58 -61.90 -71.07 -64.05
C LEU A 58 -61.68 -69.58 -64.40
N LEU A 59 -62.58 -69.00 -65.22
CA LEU A 59 -62.56 -67.57 -65.54
C LEU A 59 -62.74 -66.70 -64.29
N ARG A 60 -63.74 -67.00 -63.44
CA ARG A 60 -63.97 -66.28 -62.18
C ARG A 60 -62.77 -66.36 -61.23
N ARG A 61 -62.13 -67.53 -61.12
CA ARG A 61 -60.91 -67.69 -60.32
C ARG A 61 -59.73 -66.92 -60.93
N ASN A 62 -59.55 -66.92 -62.24
CA ASN A 62 -58.53 -66.10 -62.91
C ASN A 62 -58.75 -64.59 -62.67
N ASP A 63 -59.99 -64.11 -62.72
CA ASP A 63 -60.30 -62.71 -62.43
C ASP A 63 -60.13 -62.35 -60.95
N GLN A 64 -60.34 -63.32 -60.04
CA GLN A 64 -60.00 -63.14 -58.63
C GLN A 64 -58.49 -63.11 -58.42
N ILE A 65 -57.72 -63.98 -59.09
CA ILE A 65 -56.26 -63.99 -59.07
C ILE A 65 -55.71 -62.65 -59.56
N ARG A 66 -56.16 -62.15 -60.71
CA ARG A 66 -55.75 -60.83 -61.23
C ARG A 66 -56.05 -59.70 -60.25
N ARG A 67 -57.21 -59.73 -59.59
CA ARG A 67 -57.58 -58.73 -58.56
C ARG A 67 -56.68 -58.82 -57.33
N LEU A 68 -56.31 -60.02 -56.89
CA LEU A 68 -55.37 -60.22 -55.79
C LEU A 68 -53.96 -59.81 -56.18
N GLU A 69 -53.52 -60.10 -57.39
CA GLU A 69 -52.23 -59.67 -57.94
C GLU A 69 -52.13 -58.14 -58.00
N ALA A 70 -53.19 -57.45 -58.45
CA ALA A 70 -53.26 -55.98 -58.44
C ALA A 70 -53.15 -55.41 -57.02
N LYS A 71 -53.93 -55.94 -56.06
CA LYS A 71 -53.84 -55.52 -54.65
C LYS A 71 -52.46 -55.78 -54.04
N LEU A 72 -51.83 -56.90 -54.38
CA LEU A 72 -50.50 -57.26 -53.89
C LEU A 72 -49.43 -56.31 -54.46
N SER A 73 -49.59 -55.89 -55.71
CA SER A 73 -48.79 -54.82 -56.33
C SER A 73 -49.01 -53.47 -55.64
N ASP A 74 -50.25 -53.07 -55.34
CA ASP A 74 -50.55 -51.82 -54.64
C ASP A 74 -49.96 -51.78 -53.22
N TYR A 75 -50.06 -52.89 -52.47
CA TYR A 75 -49.43 -53.01 -51.16
C TYR A 75 -47.89 -52.98 -51.24
N ALA A 76 -47.30 -53.60 -52.27
CA ALA A 76 -45.84 -53.56 -52.48
C ALA A 76 -45.36 -52.12 -52.75
N GLU A 77 -46.11 -51.34 -53.52
CA GLU A 77 -45.77 -49.93 -53.77
C GLU A 77 -46.02 -49.07 -52.53
N GLN A 78 -47.11 -49.28 -51.80
CA GLN A 78 -47.36 -48.60 -50.52
C GLN A 78 -46.24 -48.86 -49.51
N LEU A 79 -45.75 -50.10 -49.42
CA LEU A 79 -44.61 -50.45 -48.57
C LEU A 79 -43.33 -49.71 -49.00
N ARG A 80 -43.04 -49.61 -50.31
CA ARG A 80 -41.90 -48.81 -50.79
C ARG A 80 -42.04 -47.33 -50.42
N ILE A 81 -43.22 -46.76 -50.57
CA ILE A 81 -43.47 -45.35 -50.23
C ILE A 81 -43.28 -45.15 -48.73
N MET A 82 -43.89 -46.01 -47.89
CA MET A 82 -43.74 -45.95 -46.44
C MET A 82 -42.28 -46.09 -46.02
N GLN A 83 -41.53 -47.02 -46.61
CA GLN A 83 -40.11 -47.20 -46.34
C GLN A 83 -39.30 -45.95 -46.69
N LYS A 84 -39.51 -45.35 -47.86
CA LYS A 84 -38.87 -44.08 -48.25
C LYS A 84 -39.23 -42.92 -47.30
N THR A 85 -40.48 -42.86 -46.82
CA THR A 85 -40.88 -41.82 -45.85
C THR A 85 -40.24 -42.03 -44.50
N LYS A 86 -40.13 -43.27 -44.03
CA LYS A 86 -39.45 -43.63 -42.79
C LYS A 86 -37.98 -43.22 -42.83
N GLU A 87 -37.26 -43.58 -43.89
CA GLU A 87 -35.84 -43.22 -44.07
C GLU A 87 -35.63 -41.70 -44.09
N LYS A 88 -36.51 -40.95 -44.76
CA LYS A 88 -36.46 -39.47 -44.75
C LYS A 88 -36.66 -38.89 -43.35
N LEU A 89 -37.59 -39.44 -42.57
CA LEU A 89 -37.86 -39.00 -41.20
C LEU A 89 -36.70 -39.36 -40.27
N GLU A 90 -36.10 -40.53 -40.42
CA GLU A 90 -34.91 -40.96 -39.66
C GLU A 90 -33.74 -40.01 -39.91
N ILE A 91 -33.44 -39.69 -41.18
CA ILE A 91 -32.37 -38.73 -41.53
C ILE A 91 -32.67 -37.33 -40.98
N ALA A 92 -33.93 -36.87 -41.05
CA ALA A 92 -34.31 -35.56 -40.53
C ALA A 92 -34.17 -35.49 -39.01
N LEU A 93 -34.52 -36.57 -38.30
CA LEU A 93 -34.38 -36.68 -36.85
C LEU A 93 -32.91 -36.70 -36.44
N GLU A 94 -32.07 -37.50 -37.09
CA GLU A 94 -30.63 -37.58 -36.83
C GLU A 94 -29.97 -36.21 -37.03
N ARG A 95 -30.23 -35.53 -38.16
CA ARG A 95 -29.72 -34.17 -38.41
C ARG A 95 -30.18 -33.16 -37.37
N HIS A 96 -31.43 -33.25 -36.92
CA HIS A 96 -31.95 -32.37 -35.88
C HIS A 96 -31.26 -32.63 -34.53
N GLN A 97 -31.01 -33.90 -34.19
CA GLN A 97 -30.29 -34.29 -32.98
C GLN A 97 -28.83 -33.81 -33.03
N ASP A 98 -28.12 -34.05 -34.14
CA ASP A 98 -26.74 -33.60 -34.34
C ASP A 98 -26.63 -32.07 -34.25
N SER A 99 -27.55 -31.34 -34.89
CA SER A 99 -27.60 -29.88 -34.79
C SER A 99 -27.85 -29.40 -33.37
N SER A 100 -28.71 -30.10 -32.62
CA SER A 100 -29.02 -29.76 -31.23
C SER A 100 -27.82 -30.00 -30.31
N ILE A 101 -27.14 -31.14 -30.46
CA ILE A 101 -25.92 -31.48 -29.70
C ILE A 101 -24.81 -30.47 -30.02
N LYS A 102 -24.60 -30.19 -31.30
CA LYS A 102 -23.57 -29.23 -31.74
C LYS A 102 -23.81 -27.84 -31.17
N LYS A 103 -25.05 -27.34 -31.18
CA LYS A 103 -25.40 -26.04 -30.57
C LYS A 103 -25.14 -26.02 -29.06
N LEU A 104 -25.48 -27.09 -28.34
CA LEU A 104 -25.19 -27.17 -26.90
C LEU A 104 -23.69 -27.20 -26.62
N GLN A 105 -22.92 -27.89 -27.45
CA GLN A 105 -21.47 -27.95 -27.34
C GLN A 105 -20.83 -26.58 -27.63
N GLU A 106 -21.22 -25.91 -28.71
CA GLU A 106 -20.76 -24.56 -29.04
C GLU A 106 -21.09 -23.53 -27.94
N GLN A 107 -22.30 -23.61 -27.34
CA GLN A 107 -22.67 -22.76 -26.21
C GLN A 107 -21.77 -23.03 -24.99
N ASN A 108 -21.53 -24.30 -24.67
CA ASN A 108 -20.67 -24.68 -23.56
C ASN A 108 -19.23 -24.18 -23.77
N ASP A 109 -18.67 -24.40 -24.96
CA ASP A 109 -17.32 -23.95 -25.32
C ASP A 109 -17.20 -22.42 -25.26
N SER A 110 -18.21 -21.71 -25.77
CA SER A 110 -18.29 -20.24 -25.70
C SER A 110 -18.32 -19.74 -24.25
N HIS A 111 -19.12 -20.38 -23.38
CA HIS A 111 -19.17 -20.03 -21.97
C HIS A 111 -17.86 -20.33 -21.24
N GLN A 112 -17.24 -21.47 -21.52
CA GLN A 112 -15.92 -21.82 -20.94
C GLN A 112 -14.84 -20.84 -21.39
N ALA A 113 -14.78 -20.51 -22.69
CA ALA A 113 -13.84 -19.53 -23.23
C ALA A 113 -14.06 -18.14 -22.61
N SER A 114 -15.32 -17.69 -22.46
CA SER A 114 -15.63 -16.42 -21.80
C SER A 114 -15.20 -16.39 -20.34
N ARG A 115 -15.39 -17.51 -19.61
CA ARG A 115 -14.95 -17.63 -18.21
C ARG A 115 -13.43 -17.62 -18.11
N ALA A 116 -12.74 -18.35 -18.98
CA ALA A 116 -11.28 -18.39 -19.04
C ALA A 116 -10.72 -16.99 -19.32
N LYS A 117 -11.27 -16.28 -20.31
CA LYS A 117 -10.84 -14.91 -20.66
C LYS A 117 -11.02 -13.92 -19.51
N MET A 118 -12.11 -14.02 -18.74
CA MET A 118 -12.29 -13.18 -17.54
C MET A 118 -11.29 -13.55 -16.44
N ALA A 119 -11.04 -14.84 -16.21
CA ALA A 119 -10.05 -15.28 -15.22
C ALA A 119 -8.63 -14.81 -15.58
N GLU A 120 -8.25 -14.94 -16.85
CA GLU A 120 -6.97 -14.46 -17.37
C GLU A 120 -6.84 -12.94 -17.27
N GLY A 121 -7.90 -12.20 -17.62
CA GLY A 121 -7.91 -10.73 -17.47
C GLY A 121 -7.75 -10.27 -16.02
N MET A 122 -8.37 -10.98 -15.07
CA MET A 122 -8.16 -10.70 -13.64
C MET A 122 -6.74 -11.06 -13.18
N ALA A 123 -6.18 -12.18 -13.64
CA ALA A 123 -4.82 -12.60 -13.33
C ALA A 123 -3.79 -11.57 -13.83
N LEU A 124 -3.92 -11.12 -15.08
CA LEU A 124 -3.04 -10.09 -15.66
C LEU A 124 -3.15 -8.75 -14.93
N ALA A 125 -4.36 -8.37 -14.48
CA ALA A 125 -4.55 -7.14 -13.70
C ALA A 125 -3.88 -7.21 -12.31
N LEU A 126 -3.90 -8.38 -11.68
CA LEU A 126 -3.20 -8.61 -10.41
C LEU A 126 -1.68 -8.62 -10.61
N GLU A 127 -1.18 -9.33 -11.63
CA GLU A 127 0.25 -9.36 -11.95
C GLU A 127 0.79 -7.95 -12.25
N LYS A 128 0.05 -7.14 -13.02
CA LYS A 128 0.42 -5.75 -13.27
C LYS A 128 0.47 -4.92 -11.98
N LYS A 129 -0.50 -5.10 -11.08
CA LYS A 129 -0.50 -4.45 -9.76
C LYS A 129 0.71 -4.87 -8.94
N ASP A 130 1.03 -6.16 -8.89
CA ASP A 130 2.19 -6.67 -8.16
C ASP A 130 3.48 -6.09 -8.72
N GLN A 131 3.62 -6.00 -10.05
CA GLN A 131 4.76 -5.37 -10.70
C GLN A 131 4.89 -3.87 -10.35
N GLU A 132 3.79 -3.11 -10.40
CA GLU A 132 3.78 -1.68 -10.00
C GLU A 132 4.19 -1.50 -8.52
N TRP A 133 3.73 -2.38 -7.63
CA TRP A 133 4.11 -2.36 -6.22
C TRP A 133 5.59 -2.71 -6.02
N MET A 134 6.10 -3.71 -6.74
CA MET A 134 7.52 -4.09 -6.69
C MET A 134 8.42 -2.95 -7.15
N GLU A 135 8.08 -2.26 -8.24
CA GLU A 135 8.83 -1.09 -8.72
C GLU A 135 8.79 0.07 -7.72
N LYS A 136 7.64 0.32 -7.10
CA LYS A 136 7.52 1.36 -6.07
C LYS A 136 8.35 1.04 -4.82
N MET A 137 8.38 -0.22 -4.40
CA MET A 137 9.22 -0.66 -3.29
C MET A 137 10.70 -0.52 -3.63
N ALA A 138 11.13 -0.95 -4.82
CA ALA A 138 12.52 -0.81 -5.27
C ALA A 138 12.96 0.66 -5.34
N ASN A 139 12.10 1.55 -5.83
CA ASN A 139 12.39 2.99 -5.84
C ASN A 139 12.50 3.56 -4.42
N SER A 140 11.59 3.17 -3.52
CA SER A 140 11.62 3.59 -2.12
C SER A 140 12.87 3.09 -1.39
N GLU A 141 13.31 1.86 -1.68
CA GLU A 141 14.56 1.28 -1.14
C GLU A 141 15.78 2.02 -1.65
N LYS A 142 15.81 2.38 -2.94
CA LYS A 142 16.88 3.18 -3.55
C LYS A 142 16.97 4.58 -2.94
N GLU A 143 15.83 5.25 -2.76
CA GLU A 143 15.79 6.57 -2.10
C GLU A 143 16.25 6.49 -0.64
N LYS A 144 15.78 5.47 0.10
CA LYS A 144 16.23 5.22 1.46
C LYS A 144 17.75 5.01 1.53
N ALA A 145 18.30 4.19 0.63
CA ALA A 145 19.74 3.95 0.57
C ALA A 145 20.53 5.23 0.27
N ALA A 146 20.05 6.06 -0.67
CA ALA A 146 20.69 7.34 -1.00
C ALA A 146 20.65 8.33 0.17
N LEU A 147 19.53 8.42 0.88
CA LEU A 147 19.40 9.28 2.06
C LEU A 147 20.27 8.79 3.22
N SER A 148 20.33 7.47 3.44
CA SER A 148 21.22 6.87 4.44
C SER A 148 22.69 7.16 4.13
N ALA A 149 23.14 7.02 2.87
CA ALA A 149 24.50 7.35 2.48
C ALA A 149 24.83 8.85 2.72
N ARG A 150 23.90 9.75 2.40
CA ARG A 150 24.07 11.20 2.66
C ARG A 150 24.14 11.52 4.15
N LEU A 151 23.40 10.79 4.98
CA LEU A 151 23.45 10.94 6.43
C LEU A 151 24.80 10.49 6.99
N GLU A 152 25.31 9.35 6.52
CA GLU A 152 26.65 8.85 6.90
C GLU A 152 27.74 9.84 6.48
N GLU A 153 27.68 10.38 5.26
CA GLU A 153 28.63 11.40 4.79
C GLU A 153 28.60 12.64 5.68
N MET A 154 27.41 13.16 6.02
CA MET A 154 27.28 14.31 6.92
C MET A 154 27.84 14.02 8.31
N MET A 155 27.63 12.81 8.83
CA MET A 155 28.15 12.39 10.12
C MET A 155 29.68 12.33 10.11
N GLU A 156 30.29 11.80 9.04
CA GLU A 156 31.73 11.75 8.87
C GLU A 156 32.34 13.16 8.72
N GLN A 157 31.68 14.03 7.94
CA GLN A 157 32.07 15.44 7.84
C GLN A 157 32.02 16.15 9.22
N SER A 158 30.97 15.91 10.00
CA SER A 158 30.85 16.48 11.35
C SER A 158 31.97 16.00 12.27
N LEU A 159 32.33 14.72 12.20
CA LEU A 159 33.42 14.15 12.98
C LEU A 159 34.77 14.76 12.59
N ALA A 160 35.03 14.87 11.28
CA ALA A 160 36.26 15.48 10.77
C ALA A 160 36.38 16.96 11.16
N LEU A 161 35.27 17.71 11.19
CA LEU A 161 35.28 19.09 11.67
C LEU A 161 35.56 19.19 13.18
N PHE A 162 35.07 18.23 13.97
CA PHE A 162 35.36 18.17 15.40
C PHE A 162 36.85 17.93 15.65
N GLN A 163 37.44 16.93 14.99
CA GLN A 163 38.88 16.65 15.07
C GLN A 163 39.73 17.86 14.68
N LYS A 164 39.40 18.52 13.56
CA LYS A 164 40.10 19.74 13.14
C LYS A 164 40.02 20.87 14.16
N ARG A 165 38.90 20.96 14.91
CA ARG A 165 38.76 21.98 15.95
C ARG A 165 39.61 21.64 17.17
N ASP A 166 39.62 20.37 17.59
CA ASP A 166 40.48 19.91 18.68
C ASP A 166 41.98 20.16 18.34
N ASP A 167 42.40 19.84 17.12
CA ASP A 167 43.77 20.11 16.64
C ASP A 167 44.11 21.61 16.65
N LEU A 168 43.16 22.47 16.25
CA LEU A 168 43.33 23.92 16.27
C LEU A 168 43.47 24.46 17.70
N ASP A 169 42.64 23.99 18.63
CA ASP A 169 42.69 24.39 20.03
C ASP A 169 44.02 23.98 20.68
N GLU A 170 44.56 22.79 20.32
CA GLU A 170 45.89 22.35 20.77
C GLU A 170 47.00 23.26 20.22
N LEU A 171 46.96 23.59 18.93
CA LEU A 171 47.91 24.51 18.29
C LEU A 171 47.85 25.92 18.90
N GLU A 172 46.65 26.45 19.17
CA GLU A 172 46.46 27.73 19.83
C GLU A 172 47.06 27.71 21.24
N GLY A 173 46.90 26.59 21.98
CA GLY A 173 47.55 26.37 23.26
C GLY A 173 49.08 26.45 23.19
N PHE A 174 49.70 25.79 22.20
CA PHE A 174 51.14 25.88 21.97
C PHE A 174 51.58 27.31 21.62
N GLN A 175 50.83 27.99 20.74
CA GLN A 175 51.14 29.36 20.34
C GLN A 175 51.07 30.32 21.53
N GLN A 176 50.06 30.16 22.40
CA GLN A 176 49.89 30.96 23.61
C GLN A 176 51.04 30.71 24.61
N GLN A 177 51.49 29.46 24.73
CA GLN A 177 52.63 29.10 25.58
C GLN A 177 53.94 29.75 25.07
N GLU A 178 54.21 29.66 23.77
CA GLU A 178 55.39 30.28 23.16
C GLU A 178 55.36 31.80 23.29
N LEU A 179 54.19 32.42 23.07
CA LEU A 179 54.01 33.86 23.25
C LEU A 179 54.28 34.29 24.70
N ALA A 180 53.82 33.51 25.68
CA ALA A 180 54.09 33.77 27.10
C ALA A 180 55.60 33.66 27.43
N LYS A 181 56.30 32.66 26.87
CA LYS A 181 57.76 32.52 27.02
C LYS A 181 58.51 33.70 26.41
N VAL A 182 58.15 34.11 25.20
CA VAL A 182 58.74 35.29 24.53
C VAL A 182 58.50 36.56 25.35
N LYS A 183 57.27 36.78 25.83
CA LYS A 183 56.91 37.91 26.69
C LYS A 183 57.76 37.95 27.96
N HIS A 184 57.94 36.81 28.63
CA HIS A 184 58.78 36.72 29.83
C HIS A 184 60.25 37.04 29.52
N MET A 185 60.80 36.50 28.43
CA MET A 185 62.18 36.75 28.03
C MET A 185 62.43 38.22 27.69
N LEU A 186 61.50 38.88 27.00
CA LEU A 186 61.57 40.30 26.68
C LEU A 186 61.53 41.17 27.94
N LEU A 187 60.59 40.91 28.85
CA LEU A 187 60.51 41.63 30.14
C LEU A 187 61.84 41.53 30.92
N ARG A 188 62.43 40.33 31.01
CA ARG A 188 63.71 40.13 31.68
C ARG A 188 64.86 40.90 31.01
N LYS A 189 64.85 40.98 29.68
CA LYS A 189 65.85 41.75 28.92
C LYS A 189 65.68 43.25 29.14
N GLU A 190 64.44 43.74 29.17
CA GLU A 190 64.10 45.14 29.46
C GLU A 190 64.54 45.53 30.89
N GLU A 191 64.30 44.68 31.88
CA GLU A 191 64.78 44.88 33.26
C GLU A 191 66.31 44.99 33.34
N LEU A 192 67.04 44.11 32.64
CA LEU A 192 68.51 44.13 32.59
C LEU A 192 69.04 45.38 31.86
N LEU A 193 68.40 45.79 30.76
CA LEU A 193 68.75 47.02 30.05
C LEU A 193 68.54 48.24 30.95
N SER A 194 67.39 48.33 31.63
CA SER A 194 67.12 49.41 32.58
C SER A 194 68.13 49.46 33.74
N GLN A 195 68.59 48.31 34.23
CA GLN A 195 69.68 48.24 35.22
C GLN A 195 70.99 48.81 34.67
N ARG A 196 71.37 48.43 33.44
CA ARG A 196 72.60 48.92 32.81
C ARG A 196 72.54 50.39 32.44
N GLU A 197 71.38 50.89 32.00
CA GLU A 197 71.18 52.33 31.78
C GLU A 197 71.37 53.11 33.09
N ARG A 198 70.81 52.64 34.21
CA ARG A 198 71.03 53.27 35.51
C ARG A 198 72.50 53.24 35.95
N GLU A 199 73.19 52.12 35.75
CA GLU A 199 74.64 52.02 36.02
C GLU A 199 75.47 52.99 35.16
N LEU A 200 75.12 53.13 33.87
CA LEU A 200 75.78 54.06 32.96
C LEU A 200 75.51 55.51 33.37
N GLN A 201 74.27 55.87 33.68
CA GLN A 201 73.90 57.20 34.17
C GLN A 201 74.65 57.56 35.47
N GLN A 202 74.78 56.61 36.40
CA GLN A 202 75.53 56.81 37.63
C GLN A 202 77.02 57.07 37.33
N LYS A 203 77.64 56.25 36.49
CA LYS A 203 79.06 56.45 36.09
C LYS A 203 79.26 57.76 35.34
N GLU A 204 78.31 58.17 34.50
CA GLU A 204 78.36 59.42 33.78
C GLU A 204 78.24 60.62 34.75
N ALA A 205 77.38 60.53 35.77
CA ALA A 205 77.31 61.50 36.86
C ALA A 205 78.60 61.55 37.69
N ASP A 206 79.19 60.40 38.00
CA ASP A 206 80.46 60.31 38.74
C ASP A 206 81.61 60.95 37.94
N ILE A 207 81.71 60.68 36.62
CA ILE A 207 82.68 61.30 35.70
C ILE A 207 82.45 62.82 35.56
N GLN A 208 81.19 63.26 35.56
CA GLN A 208 80.84 64.69 35.57
C GLN A 208 81.20 65.37 36.91
N SER A 209 81.19 64.63 38.02
CA SER A 209 81.61 65.13 39.35
C SER A 209 83.14 65.25 39.52
N GLU A 210 83.94 64.52 38.72
CA GLU A 210 85.41 64.56 38.73
C GLU A 210 86.05 65.62 37.80
N LYS A 211 85.26 66.52 37.18
CA LYS A 211 85.77 67.67 36.39
C LYS A 211 85.51 69.01 37.11
N PRO A 212 86.51 69.90 37.26
CA PRO A 212 86.25 71.29 37.65
C PRO A 212 85.47 72.00 36.53
N THR A 213 84.26 72.40 36.90
CA THR A 213 83.42 73.48 36.38
C THR A 213 84.00 74.39 35.29
N GLU A 214 83.22 74.60 34.22
CA GLU A 214 82.98 75.95 33.71
C GLU A 214 81.53 76.13 33.25
N SER A 215 80.90 77.14 33.86
CA SER A 215 79.57 77.75 33.74
C SER A 215 79.18 78.16 32.29
N ARG A 216 77.95 78.58 31.88
CA ARG A 216 76.91 79.42 32.51
C ARG A 216 75.71 79.58 31.54
N ALA A 217 74.50 79.57 32.11
CA ALA A 217 73.22 80.26 31.78
C ALA A 217 72.85 80.70 30.33
N GLU A 218 71.58 80.46 29.93
CA GLU A 218 70.48 81.44 30.00
C GLU A 218 69.10 80.84 29.56
N LYS A 219 68.02 81.31 30.21
CA LYS A 219 66.58 81.11 29.91
C LYS A 219 66.09 82.41 29.24
N PRO A 220 65.05 82.49 28.36
CA PRO A 220 63.62 82.32 28.75
C PRO A 220 62.67 81.82 27.61
N GLU A 221 61.60 81.05 27.89
CA GLU A 221 60.17 81.44 28.09
C GLU A 221 59.23 81.35 26.86
N ARG A 222 58.19 80.50 27.01
CA ARG A 222 56.84 80.43 26.40
C ARG A 222 56.63 80.30 24.88
N VAL A 223 55.80 79.33 24.48
CA VAL A 223 54.36 79.47 24.13
C VAL A 223 53.92 78.16 23.45
N CYS A 224 52.94 77.46 24.01
CA CYS A 224 52.05 76.56 23.24
C CYS A 224 50.88 77.42 22.72
N PRO A 225 50.29 77.09 21.55
CA PRO A 225 49.15 76.17 21.59
C PRO A 225 49.03 75.17 20.42
N ASP A 226 48.41 74.05 20.78
CA ASP A 226 47.62 73.02 20.05
C ASP A 226 46.68 73.60 18.93
N PRO A 227 45.98 72.84 18.04
CA PRO A 227 45.91 71.38 17.80
C PRO A 227 45.95 70.92 16.32
N ALA A 228 46.26 69.64 16.08
CA ALA A 228 45.71 68.88 14.93
C ALA A 228 45.92 67.36 15.10
N PRO A 229 44.82 66.58 15.09
CA PRO A 229 44.82 65.38 14.28
C PRO A 229 43.58 65.29 13.39
N ALA A 230 43.80 64.90 12.14
CA ALA A 230 42.77 64.47 11.21
C ALA A 230 42.20 63.10 11.65
N PRO A 231 40.88 62.84 11.52
CA PRO A 231 40.34 61.51 11.70
C PRO A 231 40.32 60.78 10.34
N ALA A 232 41.02 59.65 10.26
CA ALA A 232 40.77 58.63 9.25
C ALA A 232 40.23 57.37 9.94
N SER A 233 38.93 57.18 9.73
CA SER A 233 38.09 56.03 9.95
C SER A 233 38.79 54.67 9.94
N THR A 234 38.61 53.85 10.98
CA THR A 234 38.31 52.40 10.88
C THR A 234 37.89 51.84 12.26
N PRO A 235 37.00 50.83 12.30
CA PRO A 235 36.17 50.57 13.48
C PRO A 235 36.73 49.49 14.41
N SER A 236 36.49 49.67 15.71
CA SER A 236 36.56 48.63 16.73
C SER A 236 35.24 47.83 16.78
N PRO A 237 35.23 46.52 17.08
CA PRO A 237 34.05 45.84 17.60
C PRO A 237 34.09 45.88 19.14
N PRO A 238 32.99 46.23 19.81
CA PRO A 238 32.45 45.23 20.76
C PRO A 238 30.93 45.31 20.92
N THR A 239 30.42 44.35 21.71
CA THR A 239 29.06 44.24 22.28
C THR A 239 28.07 43.41 21.46
N SER A 240 28.19 42.10 21.66
CA SER A 240 27.10 41.15 21.54
C SER A 240 25.95 41.58 22.47
N ASN A 241 24.79 41.84 21.89
CA ASN A 241 23.56 42.04 22.64
C ASN A 241 23.08 40.66 23.13
N THR A 242 23.36 40.35 24.40
CA THR A 242 22.71 39.23 25.09
C THR A 242 21.29 39.64 25.43
N THR A 243 20.33 39.19 24.63
CA THR A 243 18.91 39.24 24.97
C THR A 243 18.64 38.18 26.03
N VAL A 244 18.51 38.58 27.29
CA VAL A 244 18.03 37.70 28.37
C VAL A 244 16.51 37.59 28.24
N THR A 245 16.02 36.54 27.60
CA THR A 245 14.60 36.15 27.72
C THR A 245 14.41 35.47 29.08
N ASN A 246 13.69 36.17 29.95
CA ASN A 246 13.25 35.71 31.27
C ASN A 246 12.56 34.34 31.16
N THR A 247 13.15 33.30 31.75
CA THR A 247 12.68 31.90 31.67
C THR A 247 11.51 31.60 32.61
N SER A 248 11.10 32.55 33.44
CA SER A 248 10.06 32.38 34.48
C SER A 248 8.63 32.31 33.92
N ASP A 249 8.29 33.06 32.86
CA ASP A 249 6.93 33.13 32.30
C ASP A 249 6.49 31.83 31.59
N LEU A 250 7.45 30.99 31.18
CA LEU A 250 7.18 29.70 30.53
C LEU A 250 6.77 28.62 31.52
N ASN A 251 7.10 28.78 32.80
CA ASN A 251 6.84 27.78 33.83
C ASN A 251 5.40 27.88 34.35
N ASP A 252 4.91 29.09 34.63
CA ASP A 252 3.51 29.34 35.02
C ASP A 252 2.55 28.97 33.88
N SER A 253 2.91 29.28 32.63
CA SER A 253 2.15 28.88 31.45
C SER A 253 2.07 27.35 31.29
N ARG A 254 3.13 26.62 31.67
CA ARG A 254 3.19 25.15 31.61
C ARG A 254 2.36 24.50 32.72
N GLU A 255 2.29 25.11 33.90
CA GLU A 255 1.54 24.59 35.04
C GLU A 255 0.02 24.79 34.88
N ILE A 256 -0.41 25.95 34.37
CA ILE A 256 -1.80 26.20 33.92
C ILE A 256 -2.24 25.17 32.86
N ASN A 257 -1.32 24.78 31.98
CA ASN A 257 -1.58 23.74 30.99
C ASN A 257 -1.81 22.36 31.60
N PHE A 258 -1.19 21.99 32.72
CA PHE A 258 -1.40 20.67 33.33
C PHE A 258 -2.74 20.55 34.06
N GLU A 259 -3.20 21.62 34.73
CA GLU A 259 -4.51 21.63 35.39
C GLU A 259 -5.64 21.62 34.35
N TYR A 260 -5.49 22.40 33.26
CA TYR A 260 -6.42 22.36 32.13
C TYR A 260 -6.35 21.03 31.37
N LEU A 261 -5.16 20.46 31.15
CA LEU A 261 -4.97 19.17 30.50
C LEU A 261 -5.62 18.04 31.30
N LYS A 262 -5.49 18.04 32.63
CA LYS A 262 -6.17 17.07 33.50
C LYS A 262 -7.69 17.14 33.29
N HIS A 263 -8.26 18.34 33.23
CA HIS A 263 -9.68 18.52 32.95
C HIS A 263 -10.07 18.05 31.54
N VAL A 264 -9.28 18.40 30.52
CA VAL A 264 -9.52 18.04 29.12
C VAL A 264 -9.45 16.53 28.91
N VAL A 265 -8.45 15.84 29.49
CA VAL A 265 -8.31 14.38 29.41
C VAL A 265 -9.45 13.67 30.15
N LEU A 266 -9.81 14.13 31.34
CA LEU A 266 -10.92 13.56 32.11
C LEU A 266 -12.26 13.76 31.39
N LYS A 267 -12.48 14.95 30.82
CA LYS A 267 -13.66 15.27 30.00
C LYS A 267 -13.68 14.41 28.74
N PHE A 268 -12.54 14.24 28.06
CA PHE A 268 -12.41 13.39 26.87
C PHE A 268 -12.80 11.94 27.15
N MET A 269 -12.31 11.35 28.25
CA MET A 269 -12.67 10.00 28.67
C MET A 269 -14.15 9.83 29.02
N SER A 270 -14.86 10.93 29.30
CA SER A 270 -16.25 10.93 29.78
C SER A 270 -17.27 11.52 28.78
N SER A 271 -16.82 12.03 27.62
CA SER A 271 -17.65 12.77 26.65
C SER A 271 -18.21 11.91 25.50
N ARG A 272 -19.28 12.41 24.84
CA ARG A 272 -19.96 11.77 23.69
C ARG A 272 -19.30 12.17 22.36
N GLU A 273 -19.59 11.41 21.29
CA GLU A 273 -18.94 11.45 19.96
C GLU A 273 -18.69 12.87 19.38
N ALA A 274 -19.65 13.79 19.52
CA ALA A 274 -19.55 15.14 18.95
C ALA A 274 -18.55 16.07 19.67
N GLU A 275 -18.28 15.86 20.96
CA GLU A 275 -17.38 16.70 21.76
C GLU A 275 -15.94 16.17 21.75
N ALA A 276 -15.78 14.87 21.52
CA ALA A 276 -14.49 14.18 21.57
C ALA A 276 -13.49 14.71 20.53
N TYR A 277 -13.93 15.09 19.32
CA TYR A 277 -13.04 15.68 18.31
C TYR A 277 -12.52 17.07 18.71
N GLN A 278 -13.34 17.88 19.37
CA GLN A 278 -12.90 19.19 19.86
C GLN A 278 -11.88 19.04 20.98
N LEU A 279 -12.08 18.04 21.83
CA LEU A 279 -11.15 17.70 22.91
C LEU A 279 -9.83 17.12 22.37
N ILE A 280 -9.86 16.30 21.31
CA ILE A 280 -8.65 15.86 20.61
C ILE A 280 -7.85 17.07 20.13
N ARG A 281 -8.50 18.08 19.51
CA ARG A 281 -7.81 19.30 19.08
C ARG A 281 -7.24 20.11 20.24
N ALA A 282 -7.96 20.19 21.36
CA ALA A 282 -7.45 20.87 22.55
C ALA A 282 -6.22 20.16 23.13
N VAL A 283 -6.25 18.83 23.24
CA VAL A 283 -5.11 18.02 23.70
C VAL A 283 -3.93 18.13 22.73
N SER A 284 -4.17 18.11 21.41
CA SER A 284 -3.12 18.28 20.41
C SER A 284 -2.33 19.57 20.59
N VAL A 285 -3.02 20.68 20.89
CA VAL A 285 -2.38 21.98 21.10
C VAL A 285 -1.66 22.03 22.45
N LEU A 286 -2.24 21.48 23.51
CA LEU A 286 -1.65 21.49 24.85
C LEU A 286 -0.40 20.59 24.96
N LEU A 287 -0.39 19.47 24.24
CA LEU A 287 0.68 18.46 24.27
C LEU A 287 1.56 18.47 23.02
N ASN A 288 1.34 19.41 22.10
CA ASN A 288 2.06 19.53 20.83
C ASN A 288 2.09 18.22 20.03
N PHE A 289 0.93 17.60 19.83
CA PHE A 289 0.84 16.42 18.97
C PHE A 289 1.14 16.78 17.52
N SER A 290 1.86 15.87 16.86
CA SER A 290 1.97 15.84 15.40
C SER A 290 0.60 15.54 14.77
N ARG A 291 0.47 15.85 13.47
CA ARG A 291 -0.78 15.56 12.73
C ARG A 291 -1.06 14.06 12.70
N GLU A 292 -0.02 13.25 12.66
CA GLU A 292 -0.06 11.80 12.67
C GLU A 292 -0.60 11.25 14.00
N GLU A 293 -0.17 11.82 15.13
CA GLU A 293 -0.66 11.45 16.46
C GLU A 293 -2.12 11.87 16.67
N GLU A 294 -2.49 13.07 16.20
CA GLU A 294 -3.88 13.54 16.24
C GLU A 294 -4.80 12.63 15.41
N ASP A 295 -4.40 12.26 14.20
CA ASP A 295 -5.19 11.41 13.31
C ASP A 295 -5.27 9.96 13.81
N MET A 296 -4.24 9.46 14.49
CA MET A 296 -4.29 8.16 15.17
C MET A 296 -5.36 8.15 16.27
N LEU A 297 -5.49 9.24 17.03
CA LEU A 297 -6.52 9.36 18.07
C LEU A 297 -7.93 9.43 17.48
N LYS A 298 -8.10 10.17 16.36
CA LYS A 298 -9.38 10.20 15.61
C LYS A 298 -9.77 8.82 15.09
N GLN A 299 -8.85 8.10 14.43
CA GLN A 299 -9.10 6.76 13.92
C GLN A 299 -9.41 5.75 15.03
N THR A 300 -8.73 5.87 16.18
CA THR A 300 -8.99 5.01 17.34
C THR A 300 -10.36 5.28 17.95
N LEU A 301 -10.79 6.54 17.99
CA LEU A 301 -12.12 6.94 18.43
C LEU A 301 -13.20 6.39 17.48
N GLU A 302 -13.03 6.57 16.18
CA GLU A 302 -13.93 6.05 15.14
C GLU A 302 -14.05 4.52 15.20
N TYR A 303 -12.93 3.82 15.38
CA TYR A 303 -12.93 2.37 15.57
C TYR A 303 -13.70 1.95 16.81
N LYS A 304 -13.49 2.61 17.95
CA LYS A 304 -14.20 2.29 19.21
C LYS A 304 -15.70 2.54 19.11
N MET A 305 -16.14 3.45 18.26
CA MET A 305 -17.55 3.79 18.07
C MET A 305 -18.20 3.02 16.90
N SER A 306 -17.41 2.40 16.02
CA SER A 306 -17.89 1.58 14.90
C SER A 306 -18.09 0.12 15.31
N TRP A 307 -19.30 -0.42 15.09
CA TRP A 307 -19.60 -1.85 15.31
C TRP A 307 -18.90 -2.78 14.30
N PHE A 308 -18.42 -2.26 13.16
CA PHE A 308 -17.89 -3.05 12.04
C PHE A 308 -16.43 -2.75 11.69
N GLY A 309 -15.71 -2.01 12.54
CA GLY A 309 -14.30 -1.68 12.29
C GLY A 309 -13.32 -2.79 12.68
N SER A 310 -12.15 -2.79 12.04
CA SER A 310 -10.94 -3.46 12.53
C SER A 310 -10.07 -2.44 13.28
N LYS A 311 -9.38 -2.89 14.34
CA LYS A 311 -8.57 -2.01 15.20
C LYS A 311 -7.48 -1.33 14.36
N PRO A 312 -7.35 0.01 14.39
CA PRO A 312 -6.31 0.70 13.64
C PRO A 312 -4.94 0.20 14.12
N SER A 313 -4.03 -0.07 13.18
CA SER A 313 -2.69 -0.54 13.52
C SER A 313 -1.84 0.64 14.01
N PRO A 314 -1.06 0.49 15.09
CA PRO A 314 -0.17 1.53 15.56
C PRO A 314 0.94 1.74 14.53
N LYS A 315 0.84 2.82 13.73
CA LYS A 315 1.89 3.24 12.81
C LYS A 315 2.94 4.02 13.59
N GLY A 316 3.95 3.31 14.10
CA GLY A 316 5.16 3.92 14.66
C GLY A 316 5.06 4.29 16.15
N ILE A 317 6.05 3.81 16.90
CA ILE A 317 6.53 4.21 18.23
C ILE A 317 5.46 4.80 19.17
N VAL A 318 4.76 3.92 19.89
CA VAL A 318 4.35 4.22 21.27
C VAL A 318 5.31 3.48 22.18
N ARG A 319 6.54 3.98 22.27
CA ARG A 319 7.47 3.58 23.33
C ARG A 319 7.54 4.79 24.27
N PRO A 320 7.05 4.68 25.52
CA PRO A 320 7.20 5.77 26.48
C PRO A 320 8.68 6.00 26.72
N SER A 321 9.19 7.16 26.30
CA SER A 321 10.52 7.64 26.72
C SER A 321 10.45 8.06 28.18
N ILE A 322 10.44 7.09 29.10
CA ILE A 322 10.80 7.30 30.50
C ILE A 322 12.20 6.73 30.71
N SER A 323 13.19 7.50 30.28
CA SER A 323 14.55 7.41 30.82
C SER A 323 14.52 8.04 32.21
N GLY A 324 14.44 7.21 33.24
CA GLY A 324 14.54 7.62 34.63
C GLY A 324 14.77 6.39 35.50
N SER A 325 16.04 6.10 35.80
CA SER A 325 16.46 5.12 36.79
C SER A 325 15.77 5.36 38.12
N ALA A 326 15.07 4.36 38.65
CA ALA A 326 14.68 4.29 40.04
C ALA A 326 14.93 2.85 40.53
N HIS A 327 16.16 2.65 40.99
CA HIS A 327 16.54 1.57 41.87
C HIS A 327 15.84 1.77 43.21
N TRP A 328 14.87 0.94 43.57
CA TRP A 328 14.45 0.76 44.96
C TRP A 328 14.45 -0.74 45.30
N SER A 329 14.98 -0.98 46.50
CA SER A 329 15.33 -2.25 47.14
C SER A 329 14.19 -3.25 47.30
#